data_AF-A0A285MVK5-F1
#
_entry.id   AF-A0A285MVK5-F1
#
_cell.length_a   1.000
_cell.length_b   1.000
_cell.length_c   1.000
_cell.angle_alpha   90.00
_cell.angle_beta   90.00
_cell.angle_gamma   90.00
#
_symmetry.space_group_name_H-M   'P 1'
#
loop_
_entity.id
_entity.type
_entity.pdbx_description
1 polymer ?
#
loop_
_entity_poly.entity_id
_entity_poly.type
_entity_poly.pdbx_seq_one_letter_code
_entity_poly.pdbx_strand_id
1 'polypeptide(L)'
;MSDYDYTKRLINEIIEDRNKQIEIKGKELEAQKIDSEAISDLNYYAYIDNLFIWHFGIWRLQGIFEGIIKQEFFPNKNMLGLKSKLDYTRKVSNKINQDDYNELLEWGKLRNALSHFPPEQYRPSLLQESDFNDYLELLKKITTELING
;
A
#
# COMPACT_ATOMS: atom_id res chain seq x y z
N MET A 1 -0.68 15.11 5.11
CA MET A 1 0.63 14.92 4.42
C MET A 1 1.60 14.12 5.26
N SER A 2 1.85 14.53 6.51
CA SER A 2 2.71 13.80 7.46
C SER A 2 2.37 12.31 7.60
N ASP A 3 1.09 11.93 7.62
CA ASP A 3 0.70 10.52 7.78
C ASP A 3 1.06 9.64 6.57
N TYR A 4 1.05 10.22 5.35
CA TYR A 4 1.50 9.55 4.15
C TYR A 4 3.01 9.34 4.16
N ASP A 5 3.77 10.39 4.52
CA ASP A 5 5.23 10.31 4.63
C ASP A 5 5.67 9.35 5.74
N TYR A 6 4.96 9.37 6.87
CA TYR A 6 5.15 8.41 7.95
C TYR A 6 4.90 6.98 7.48
N THR A 7 3.84 6.76 6.70
CA THR A 7 3.54 5.43 6.15
C THR A 7 4.65 4.95 5.21
N LYS A 8 5.13 5.80 4.30
CA LYS A 8 6.29 5.45 3.44
C LYS A 8 7.51 5.08 4.27
N ARG A 9 7.86 5.89 5.26
CA ARG A 9 9.01 5.62 6.13
C ARG A 9 8.85 4.30 6.87
N LEU A 10 7.69 4.05 7.47
CA LEU A 10 7.40 2.82 8.20
C LEU A 10 7.57 1.58 7.32
N ILE A 11 7.01 1.60 6.12
CA ILE A 11 7.09 0.47 5.18
C ILE A 11 8.54 0.20 4.79
N ASN A 12 9.29 1.24 4.45
CA ASN A 12 10.70 1.11 4.08
C ASN A 12 11.54 0.58 5.25
N GLU A 13 11.37 1.13 6.45
CA GLU A 13 12.10 0.67 7.65
C GLU A 13 11.85 -0.81 7.95
N ILE A 14 10.61 -1.30 7.83
CA ILE A 14 10.27 -2.71 8.05
C ILE A 14 10.95 -3.61 7.00
N ILE A 15 10.89 -3.24 5.72
CA ILE A 15 11.48 -4.03 4.64
C ILE A 15 13.00 -4.04 4.74
N GLU A 16 13.62 -2.90 5.01
CA GLU A 16 15.06 -2.78 5.19
C GLU A 16 15.56 -3.64 6.36
N ASP A 17 14.89 -3.58 7.51
CA ASP A 17 15.27 -4.37 8.68
C ASP A 17 15.17 -5.87 8.40
N ARG A 18 14.06 -6.31 7.78
CA ARG A 18 13.89 -7.72 7.37
C ARG A 18 14.96 -8.18 6.39
N ASN A 19 15.26 -7.38 5.37
CA ASN A 19 16.28 -7.72 4.39
C ASN A 19 17.66 -7.89 5.05
N LYS A 20 18.01 -7.01 6.01
CA LYS A 20 19.24 -7.15 6.79
C LYS A 20 19.27 -8.44 7.60
N GLN A 21 18.16 -8.78 8.26
CA GLN A 21 18.07 -10.03 9.03
C GLN A 21 18.22 -11.27 8.15
N ILE A 22 17.60 -11.27 6.97
CA ILE A 22 17.71 -12.37 5.99
C ILE A 22 19.13 -12.47 5.43
N GLU A 23 19.79 -11.35 5.13
CA GLU A 23 21.17 -11.34 4.67
C GLU A 23 22.14 -11.93 5.72
N ILE A 24 22.00 -11.51 6.98
CA ILE A 24 22.77 -12.06 8.10
C ILE A 24 22.52 -13.57 8.19
N LYS A 25 21.25 -13.99 8.12
CA LYS A 25 20.90 -15.40 8.22
C LYS A 25 21.46 -16.23 7.07
N GLY A 26 21.41 -15.71 5.85
CA GLY A 26 22.01 -16.35 4.68
C GLY A 26 23.50 -16.61 4.88
N LYS A 27 24.25 -15.60 5.32
CA LYS A 27 25.69 -15.71 5.62
C LYS A 27 26.00 -16.74 6.72
N GLU A 28 25.17 -16.83 7.75
CA GLU A 28 25.31 -17.86 8.80
C GLU A 28 25.13 -19.27 8.24
N LEU A 29 24.13 -19.47 7.37
CA LEU A 29 23.84 -20.77 6.76
C LEU A 29 24.94 -21.18 5.77
N GLU A 30 25.47 -20.23 4.99
CA GLU A 30 26.64 -20.45 4.13
C GLU A 30 27.87 -20.90 4.94
N ALA A 31 28.15 -20.22 6.07
CA ALA A 31 29.26 -20.59 6.95
C ALA A 31 29.08 -21.99 7.57
N GLN A 32 27.84 -22.41 7.80
CA GLN A 32 27.48 -23.75 8.26
C GLN A 32 27.49 -24.81 7.14
N LYS A 33 27.81 -24.42 5.89
CA LYS A 33 27.77 -25.29 4.70
C LYS A 33 26.40 -25.94 4.49
N ILE A 34 25.34 -25.22 4.82
CA ILE A 34 23.97 -25.61 4.49
C ILE A 34 23.81 -25.58 2.98
N ASP A 35 22.94 -26.46 2.49
CA ASP A 35 22.67 -26.59 1.07
C ASP A 35 22.12 -25.29 0.45
N SER A 36 22.55 -25.02 -0.79
CA SER A 36 22.20 -23.79 -1.51
C SER A 36 20.71 -23.69 -1.84
N GLU A 37 20.00 -24.81 -1.99
CA GLU A 37 18.56 -24.82 -2.23
C GLU A 37 17.82 -24.25 -1.02
N ALA A 38 18.21 -24.66 0.20
CA ALA A 38 17.63 -24.13 1.43
C ALA A 38 17.86 -22.62 1.61
N ILE A 39 19.01 -22.10 1.17
CA ILE A 39 19.30 -20.66 1.18
C ILE A 39 18.47 -19.93 0.12
N SER A 40 18.27 -20.54 -1.05
CA SER A 40 17.39 -20.00 -2.09
C SER A 40 15.95 -19.91 -1.59
N ASP A 41 15.45 -20.95 -0.91
CA ASP A 41 14.11 -20.96 -0.33
C ASP A 41 13.94 -19.84 0.71
N LEU A 42 14.93 -19.63 1.59
CA LEU A 42 14.93 -18.52 2.54
C LEU A 42 14.72 -17.17 1.83
N ASN A 43 15.50 -16.91 0.77
CA ASN A 43 15.41 -15.67 0.00
C ASN A 43 14.07 -15.54 -0.74
N TYR A 44 13.56 -16.64 -1.27
CA TYR A 44 12.26 -16.68 -1.94
C TYR A 44 11.13 -16.30 -0.96
N TYR A 45 11.07 -16.95 0.21
CA TYR A 45 10.04 -16.63 1.21
C TYR A 45 10.19 -15.22 1.77
N ALA A 46 11.42 -14.73 1.95
CA ALA A 46 11.67 -13.33 2.32
C ALA A 46 11.11 -12.33 1.29
N TYR A 47 11.32 -12.61 0.01
CA TYR A 47 10.75 -11.82 -1.08
C TYR A 47 9.21 -11.82 -1.04
N ILE A 48 8.61 -13.00 -0.89
CA ILE A 48 7.15 -13.16 -0.79
C ILE A 48 6.58 -12.37 0.38
N ASP A 49 7.21 -12.44 1.55
CA ASP A 49 6.81 -11.67 2.73
C ASP A 49 6.87 -10.15 2.51
N ASN A 50 7.90 -9.67 1.80
CA ASN A 50 8.03 -8.25 1.48
C ASN A 50 6.92 -7.74 0.57
N LEU A 51 6.38 -8.57 -0.33
CA LEU A 51 5.21 -8.20 -1.14
C LEU A 51 3.99 -7.92 -0.24
N PHE A 52 3.79 -8.66 0.84
CA PHE A 52 2.68 -8.40 1.78
C PHE A 52 2.86 -7.10 2.55
N ILE A 53 4.10 -6.70 2.83
CA ILE A 53 4.37 -5.41 3.47
C ILE A 53 3.98 -4.28 2.53
N TRP A 54 4.27 -4.38 1.23
CA TRP A 54 3.78 -3.42 0.23
C TRP A 54 2.24 -3.38 0.16
N HIS A 55 1.57 -4.53 0.21
CA HIS A 55 0.10 -4.59 0.20
C HIS A 55 -0.48 -3.87 1.43
N PHE A 56 0.10 -4.11 2.60
CA PHE A 56 -0.26 -3.39 3.82
C PHE A 56 -0.05 -1.88 3.68
N GLY A 57 1.04 -1.47 3.03
CA GLY A 57 1.29 -0.06 2.67
C GLY A 57 0.14 0.56 1.89
N ILE A 58 -0.30 -0.08 0.80
CA ILE A 58 -1.46 0.37 0.00
C ILE A 58 -2.74 0.47 0.83
N TRP A 59 -3.01 -0.54 1.68
CA TRP A 59 -4.20 -0.54 2.56
C TRP A 59 -4.18 0.65 3.51
N ARG A 60 -3.03 0.90 4.13
CA ARG A 60 -2.85 2.00 5.07
C ARG A 60 -3.01 3.34 4.38
N LEU A 61 -2.41 3.53 3.20
CA LEU A 61 -2.55 4.74 2.40
C LEU A 61 -4.02 5.05 2.06
N GLN A 62 -4.76 4.04 1.57
CA GLN A 62 -6.18 4.20 1.28
C GLN A 62 -6.99 4.54 2.54
N GLY A 63 -6.68 3.90 3.67
CA GLY A 63 -7.32 4.18 4.96
C GLY A 63 -7.11 5.61 5.43
N ILE A 64 -5.89 6.14 5.31
CA ILE A 64 -5.57 7.54 5.64
C ILE A 64 -6.36 8.48 4.74
N PHE A 65 -6.33 8.26 3.43
CA PHE A 65 -7.06 9.09 2.47
C PHE A 65 -8.57 9.11 2.76
N GLU A 66 -9.17 7.93 2.95
CA GLU A 66 -10.60 7.81 3.28
C GLU A 66 -10.94 8.48 4.62
N GLY A 67 -10.01 8.48 5.58
CA GLY A 67 -10.13 9.19 6.85
C GLY A 67 -10.14 10.71 6.69
N ILE A 68 -9.20 11.24 5.89
CA ILE A 68 -9.09 12.67 5.58
C ILE A 68 -10.39 13.15 4.91
N ILE A 69 -10.83 12.50 3.83
CA ILE A 69 -12.04 12.97 3.12
C ILE A 69 -13.30 12.86 3.99
N LYS A 70 -13.36 11.88 4.92
CA LYS A 70 -14.47 11.78 5.87
C LYS A 70 -14.50 12.99 6.80
N GLN A 71 -13.36 13.34 7.39
CA GLN A 71 -13.27 14.46 8.34
C GLN A 71 -13.61 15.78 7.65
N GLU A 72 -13.11 15.99 6.44
CA GLU A 72 -13.28 17.26 5.71
C GLU A 72 -14.68 17.42 5.10
N PHE A 73 -15.22 16.39 4.44
CA PHE A 73 -16.39 16.57 3.58
C PHE A 73 -17.68 15.98 4.16
N PHE A 74 -17.60 14.97 5.03
CA PHE A 74 -18.78 14.27 5.55
C PHE A 74 -18.61 13.74 6.98
N PRO A 75 -18.21 14.57 7.97
CA PRO A 75 -17.83 14.11 9.30
C PRO A 75 -18.95 13.37 10.04
N ASN A 76 -20.20 13.75 9.78
CA ASN A 76 -21.39 13.20 10.43
C ASN A 76 -22.07 12.07 9.64
N LYS A 77 -21.50 11.63 8.51
CA LYS A 77 -22.07 10.56 7.67
C LYS A 77 -21.15 9.35 7.67
N ASN A 78 -21.77 8.17 7.67
CA ASN A 78 -21.07 6.92 7.42
C ASN A 78 -21.36 6.46 6.00
N MET A 79 -20.33 6.49 5.15
CA MET A 79 -20.38 6.03 3.77
C MET A 79 -19.55 4.76 3.64
N LEU A 80 -20.08 3.77 2.93
CA LEU A 80 -19.44 2.47 2.76
C LEU A 80 -18.73 2.38 1.41
N GLY A 81 -17.46 2.00 1.45
CA GLY A 81 -16.62 1.79 0.27
C GLY A 81 -16.11 3.09 -0.38
N LEU A 82 -14.97 2.99 -1.06
CA LEU A 82 -14.27 4.12 -1.67
C LEU A 82 -15.13 4.90 -2.67
N LYS A 83 -15.84 4.19 -3.57
CA LYS A 83 -16.65 4.82 -4.62
C LYS A 83 -17.67 5.80 -4.06
N SER A 84 -18.45 5.39 -3.06
CA SER A 84 -19.49 6.25 -2.47
C SER A 84 -18.91 7.51 -1.83
N LYS A 85 -17.74 7.37 -1.19
CA LYS A 85 -17.00 8.50 -0.59
C LYS A 85 -16.49 9.45 -1.66
N LEU A 86 -15.90 8.93 -2.75
CA LEU A 86 -15.44 9.74 -3.88
C LEU A 86 -16.59 10.45 -4.61
N ASP A 87 -17.70 9.77 -4.85
CA ASP A 87 -18.89 10.35 -5.49
C ASP A 87 -19.40 11.55 -4.68
N TYR A 88 -19.46 11.40 -3.35
CA TYR A 88 -19.88 12.48 -2.48
C TYR A 88 -18.86 13.61 -2.46
N THR A 89 -17.57 13.31 -2.19
CA THR A 89 -16.51 14.31 -2.12
C THR A 89 -16.43 15.12 -3.41
N ARG A 90 -16.46 14.46 -4.58
CA ARG A 90 -16.45 15.12 -5.88
C ARG A 90 -17.68 16.00 -6.10
N LYS A 91 -18.87 15.56 -5.68
CA LYS A 91 -20.09 16.37 -5.79
C LYS A 91 -20.01 17.65 -4.96
N VAL A 92 -19.41 17.61 -3.77
CA VAL A 92 -19.35 18.78 -2.87
C VAL A 92 -18.15 19.68 -3.14
N SER A 93 -17.01 19.12 -3.57
CA SER A 93 -15.79 19.90 -3.81
C SER A 93 -15.65 20.35 -5.27
N ASN A 94 -16.14 19.55 -6.22
CA ASN A 94 -15.89 19.69 -7.65
C ASN A 94 -14.40 19.74 -8.04
N LYS A 95 -13.51 19.21 -7.19
CA LYS A 95 -12.05 19.28 -7.36
C LYS A 95 -11.41 18.02 -7.94
N ILE A 96 -12.02 16.85 -7.74
CA ILE A 96 -11.49 15.59 -8.28
C ILE A 96 -11.90 15.50 -9.76
N ASN A 97 -10.93 15.56 -10.66
CA ASN A 97 -11.17 15.35 -12.09
C ASN A 97 -11.51 13.87 -12.39
N GLN A 98 -11.96 13.60 -13.62
CA GLN A 98 -12.44 12.26 -13.98
C GLN A 98 -11.32 11.21 -14.01
N ASP A 99 -10.11 11.59 -14.42
CA ASP A 99 -8.99 10.67 -14.57
C ASP A 99 -8.48 10.21 -13.20
N ASP A 100 -8.24 11.17 -12.30
CA ASP A 100 -7.86 10.90 -10.91
C ASP A 100 -8.94 10.08 -10.18
N TYR A 101 -10.22 10.38 -10.43
CA TYR A 101 -11.33 9.60 -9.88
C TYR A 101 -11.29 8.14 -10.36
N ASN A 102 -11.08 7.91 -11.65
CA ASN A 102 -11.01 6.56 -12.22
C ASN A 102 -9.80 5.80 -11.68
N GLU A 103 -8.65 6.45 -11.61
CA GLU A 103 -7.42 5.85 -11.09
C GLU A 103 -7.57 5.44 -9.62
N LEU A 104 -8.16 6.28 -8.77
CA LEU A 104 -8.49 5.92 -7.39
C LEU A 104 -9.41 4.70 -7.29
N LEU A 105 -10.38 4.56 -8.20
CA LEU A 105 -11.24 3.38 -8.23
C LEU A 105 -10.49 2.11 -8.64
N GLU A 106 -9.58 2.20 -9.60
CA GLU A 106 -8.74 1.05 -9.98
C GLU A 106 -7.83 0.63 -8.83
N TRP A 107 -7.21 1.57 -8.12
CA TRP A 107 -6.47 1.27 -6.88
C TRP A 107 -7.36 0.62 -5.82
N GLY A 108 -8.59 1.10 -5.65
CA GLY A 108 -9.57 0.50 -4.73
C GLY A 108 -9.95 -0.94 -5.12
N LYS A 109 -10.08 -1.24 -6.42
CA LYS A 109 -10.33 -2.59 -6.93
C LYS A 109 -9.12 -3.50 -6.68
N LEU A 110 -7.93 -3.03 -7.01
CA LEU A 110 -6.68 -3.75 -6.75
C LEU A 110 -6.57 -4.08 -5.27
N ARG A 111 -6.77 -3.09 -4.39
CA ARG A 111 -6.78 -3.27 -2.95
C ARG A 111 -7.73 -4.37 -2.49
N ASN A 112 -8.98 -4.34 -2.98
CA ASN A 112 -9.98 -5.34 -2.63
C ASN A 112 -9.61 -6.74 -3.13
N ALA A 113 -9.04 -6.84 -4.34
CA ALA A 113 -8.52 -8.10 -4.85
C ALA A 113 -7.48 -8.68 -3.89
N LEU A 114 -6.48 -7.88 -3.47
CA LEU A 114 -5.45 -8.32 -2.52
C LEU A 114 -6.03 -8.84 -1.20
N SER A 115 -7.12 -8.22 -0.70
CA SER A 115 -7.79 -8.66 0.54
C SER A 115 -8.52 -10.00 0.41
N HIS A 116 -8.91 -10.40 -0.80
CA HIS A 116 -9.66 -11.63 -1.06
C HIS A 116 -8.81 -12.77 -1.63
N PHE A 117 -7.52 -12.53 -1.91
CA PHE A 117 -6.56 -13.54 -2.37
C PHE A 117 -5.53 -13.86 -1.27
N PRO A 118 -5.82 -14.80 -0.34
CA PRO A 118 -4.83 -15.21 0.64
C PRO A 118 -3.63 -15.93 -0.01
N PRO A 119 -2.41 -15.73 0.53
CA PRO A 119 -1.13 -16.21 -0.01
C PRO A 119 -1.07 -17.70 -0.38
N GLU A 120 -1.81 -18.51 0.36
CA GLU A 120 -1.71 -19.97 0.32
C GLU A 120 -2.30 -20.58 -0.97
N GLN A 121 -3.14 -19.82 -1.68
CA GLN A 121 -3.85 -20.30 -2.88
C GLN A 121 -3.50 -19.53 -4.15
N TYR A 122 -2.91 -18.33 -4.04
CA TYR A 122 -2.60 -17.47 -5.17
C TYR A 122 -1.18 -16.92 -5.06
N ARG A 123 -0.46 -16.89 -6.20
CA ARG A 123 0.83 -16.17 -6.30
C ARG A 123 0.63 -14.76 -5.73
N PRO A 124 1.47 -14.30 -4.78
CA PRO A 124 1.33 -12.96 -4.23
C PRO A 124 1.35 -11.96 -5.37
N SER A 125 0.47 -10.96 -5.29
CA SER A 125 0.52 -9.84 -6.23
C SER A 125 1.93 -9.26 -6.25
N LEU A 126 2.45 -9.05 -7.47
CA LEU A 126 3.78 -8.53 -7.74
C LEU A 126 3.94 -7.05 -7.41
N LEU A 127 3.13 -6.51 -6.49
CA LEU A 127 3.23 -5.13 -6.02
C LEU A 127 4.59 -4.88 -5.40
N GLN A 128 5.25 -3.84 -5.88
CA GLN A 128 6.58 -3.46 -5.45
C GLN A 128 6.57 -2.02 -4.94
N GLU A 129 7.75 -1.54 -4.60
CA GLU A 129 7.96 -0.17 -4.15
C GLU A 129 7.44 0.87 -5.17
N SER A 130 7.60 0.62 -6.48
CA SER A 130 7.13 1.54 -7.52
C SER A 130 5.61 1.73 -7.46
N ASP A 131 4.85 0.64 -7.35
CA ASP A 131 3.39 0.69 -7.27
C ASP A 131 2.92 1.43 -6.02
N PHE A 132 3.60 1.20 -4.89
CA PHE A 132 3.34 1.93 -3.65
C PHE A 132 3.60 3.43 -3.81
N ASN A 133 4.70 3.80 -4.46
CA ASN A 133 5.05 5.20 -4.68
C ASN A 133 4.08 5.87 -5.66
N ASP A 134 3.66 5.21 -6.73
CA ASP A 134 2.69 5.75 -7.68
C ASP A 134 1.36 6.05 -6.98
N TYR A 135 0.87 5.12 -6.16
CA TYR A 135 -0.35 5.36 -5.40
C TYR A 135 -0.19 6.47 -4.36
N LEU A 136 0.94 6.51 -3.66
CA LEU A 136 1.27 7.57 -2.70
C LEU A 136 1.23 8.96 -3.34
N GLU A 137 1.85 9.12 -4.50
CA GLU A 137 1.91 10.41 -5.20
C GLU A 137 0.53 10.83 -5.72
N LEU A 138 -0.27 9.89 -6.24
CA LEU A 138 -1.66 10.14 -6.61
C LEU A 138 -2.46 10.66 -5.40
N LEU A 139 -2.38 9.98 -4.26
CA LEU A 139 -3.09 10.37 -3.04
C LEU A 139 -2.63 11.74 -2.53
N LYS A 140 -1.32 12.02 -2.56
CA LYS A 140 -0.78 13.32 -2.16
C LYS A 140 -1.28 14.45 -3.05
N LYS A 141 -1.23 14.26 -4.37
CA LYS A 141 -1.77 15.20 -5.36
C LYS A 141 -3.22 15.54 -5.04
N ILE A 142 -4.09 14.53 -5.02
CA ILE A 142 -5.54 14.71 -4.84
C ILE A 142 -5.87 15.29 -3.46
N THR A 143 -5.19 14.82 -2.41
CA THR A 143 -5.40 15.36 -1.05
C THR A 143 -5.00 16.84 -0.98
N THR A 144 -3.92 17.23 -1.65
CA THR A 144 -3.47 18.63 -1.71
C THR A 144 -4.48 19.50 -2.44
N GLU A 145 -4.97 19.06 -3.60
CA GLU A 145 -6.01 19.76 -4.36
C GLU A 145 -7.28 19.93 -3.51
N LEU A 146 -7.71 18.87 -2.81
CA LEU A 146 -8.91 18.90 -1.97
C LEU A 146 -8.83 19.89 -0.82
N ILE A 147 -7.70 19.94 -0.10
CA ILE A 147 -7.55 20.73 1.14
C ILE A 147 -7.08 22.16 0.86
N ASN A 148 -6.14 22.36 -0.08
CA ASN A 148 -5.47 23.64 -0.29
C ASN A 148 -5.94 24.39 -1.55
N GLY A 149 -6.64 23.71 -2.47
CA GLY A 149 -7.31 24.35 -3.61
C GLY A 149 -8.62 25.02 -3.22
#